data_AF-A0A2V9YWI4-F1
#
_entry.id   AF-A0A2V9YWI4-F1
#
_cell.length_a   1.000
_cell.length_b   1.000
_cell.length_c   1.000
_cell.angle_alpha   90.00
_cell.angle_beta   90.00
_cell.angle_gamma   90.00
#
_symmetry.space_group_name_H-M   'P 1'
#
loop_
_entity.id
_entity.type
_entity.pdbx_description
1 polymer ?
#
loop_
_entity_poly.entity_id
_entity_poly.type
_entity_poly.pdbx_seq_one_letter_code
_entity_poly.pdbx_strand_id
1 'polypeptide(L)'
;MMDLPGSVQSAAASVPGFDCDTTISALLAEQFYAQGYKFCFRYLSRDAESARDLSAQEATEILNSGLALMPVQHVRAPGWFPNQDQGQQDGQNAATNAQEVGFPAGVNVWCDLEGVNSTAQAQNVIDYCEAWYEAVNLAGYIPGLYVGAGGLLTGQQLYDLPFQHYWRSQSRVPDIPTRGYQVIQLFPSIQINGISVDVDILQNDKKGGQAQWLCLPRVS
;
A
#
# COMPACT_ATOMS: atom_id res chain seq x y z
N MET A 1 -9.87 -6.51 20.01
CA MET A 1 -9.86 -5.25 19.26
C MET A 1 -11.17 -5.16 18.48
N MET A 2 -11.65 -3.96 18.16
CA MET A 2 -12.84 -3.79 17.32
C MET A 2 -12.36 -3.54 15.89
N ASP A 3 -12.88 -4.31 14.95
CA ASP A 3 -12.56 -4.12 13.52
C ASP A 3 -13.00 -2.72 13.07
N LEU A 4 -12.24 -2.12 12.15
CA LEU A 4 -12.62 -0.90 11.46
C LEU A 4 -13.98 -1.08 10.77
N PRO A 5 -14.79 -0.02 10.70
CA PRO A 5 -16.11 -0.13 10.10
C PRO A 5 -16.00 -0.36 8.59
N GLY A 6 -16.94 -1.12 8.03
CA GLY A 6 -17.06 -1.31 6.58
C GLY A 6 -16.88 -2.75 6.15
N SER A 7 -16.54 -2.92 4.88
CA SER A 7 -16.36 -4.23 4.24
C SER A 7 -15.24 -4.17 3.22
N VAL A 8 -14.51 -5.28 3.09
CA VAL A 8 -13.52 -5.44 2.02
C VAL A 8 -14.26 -5.62 0.69
N GLN A 9 -13.86 -4.82 -0.31
CA GLN A 9 -14.44 -4.87 -1.65
C GLN A 9 -13.34 -4.77 -2.71
N SER A 10 -13.58 -5.37 -3.87
CA SER A 10 -12.75 -5.14 -5.04
C SER A 10 -12.94 -3.70 -5.52
N ALA A 11 -11.84 -2.98 -5.68
CA ALA A 11 -11.85 -1.59 -6.03
C ALA A 11 -12.35 -1.36 -7.46
N ALA A 12 -13.13 -0.30 -7.64
CA ALA A 12 -13.53 0.14 -8.97
C ALA A 12 -12.30 0.59 -9.77
N ALA A 13 -12.30 0.33 -11.08
CA ALA A 13 -11.27 0.84 -11.98
C ALA A 13 -11.49 2.32 -12.30
N SER A 14 -10.42 2.99 -12.71
CA SER A 14 -10.38 4.39 -13.14
C SER A 14 -10.87 5.39 -12.09
N VAL A 15 -10.69 5.08 -10.81
CA VAL A 15 -11.00 5.99 -9.70
C VAL A 15 -9.72 6.63 -9.17
N PRO A 16 -9.74 7.94 -8.85
CA PRO A 16 -8.60 8.62 -8.25
C PRO A 16 -8.56 8.41 -6.75
N GLY A 17 -7.35 8.33 -6.23
CA GLY A 17 -7.00 8.35 -4.82
C GLY A 17 -5.65 9.01 -4.64
N PHE A 18 -5.04 8.78 -3.49
CA PHE A 18 -3.74 9.35 -3.17
C PHE A 18 -3.07 8.58 -2.03
N ASP A 19 -1.77 8.75 -1.90
CA ASP A 19 -1.03 8.43 -0.69
C ASP A 19 -0.40 9.69 -0.09
N CYS A 20 -0.16 9.67 1.23
CA CYS A 20 0.57 10.73 1.91
C CYS A 20 1.18 10.25 3.23
N ASP A 21 2.32 10.84 3.60
CA ASP A 21 2.99 10.64 4.90
C ASP A 21 2.38 11.50 6.03
N THR A 22 1.50 12.45 5.69
CA THR A 22 0.86 13.32 6.68
C THR A 22 -0.42 12.68 7.22
N THR A 23 -0.62 12.73 8.53
CA THR A 23 -1.87 12.34 9.20
C THR A 23 -3.05 13.14 8.64
N ILE A 24 -4.13 12.44 8.29
CA ILE A 24 -5.36 13.00 7.74
C ILE A 24 -6.36 13.19 8.87
N SER A 25 -6.85 14.41 9.06
CA SER A 25 -7.99 14.67 9.96
C SER A 25 -9.32 14.35 9.27
N ALA A 26 -10.38 14.09 10.04
CA ALA A 26 -11.74 13.95 9.50
C ALA A 26 -12.13 15.03 8.48
N LEU A 27 -11.89 16.32 8.80
CA LEU A 27 -12.21 17.44 7.90
C LEU A 27 -11.43 17.36 6.58
N LEU A 28 -10.16 16.97 6.65
CA LEU A 28 -9.31 16.84 5.48
C LEU A 28 -9.76 15.67 4.59
N ALA A 29 -10.12 14.53 5.20
CA ALA A 29 -10.66 13.37 4.50
C ALA A 29 -11.97 13.73 3.76
N GLU A 30 -12.89 14.46 4.42
CA GLU A 30 -14.12 14.96 3.81
C GLU A 30 -13.85 15.89 2.62
N GLN A 31 -12.84 16.77 2.73
CA GLN A 31 -12.44 17.66 1.62
C GLN A 31 -11.95 16.87 0.41
N PHE A 32 -11.09 15.87 0.61
CA PHE A 32 -10.63 15.00 -0.48
C PHE A 32 -11.80 14.24 -1.12
N TYR A 33 -12.69 13.67 -0.31
CA TYR A 33 -13.86 12.96 -0.83
C TYR A 33 -14.76 13.88 -1.67
N ALA A 34 -15.04 15.10 -1.18
CA ALA A 34 -15.83 16.12 -1.88
C ALA A 34 -15.18 16.58 -3.19
N GLN A 35 -13.85 16.54 -3.27
CA GLN A 35 -13.08 16.85 -4.49
C GLN A 35 -13.06 15.70 -5.50
N GLY A 36 -13.65 14.55 -5.16
CA GLY A 36 -13.82 13.42 -6.08
C GLY A 36 -12.83 12.27 -5.87
N TYR A 37 -11.90 12.37 -4.92
CA TYR A 37 -11.08 11.23 -4.52
C TYR A 37 -11.96 10.13 -3.90
N LYS A 38 -11.57 8.88 -4.11
CA LYS A 38 -12.35 7.70 -3.73
C LYS A 38 -11.64 6.78 -2.77
N PHE A 39 -10.33 6.89 -2.66
CA PHE A 39 -9.55 6.12 -1.71
C PHE A 39 -8.29 6.88 -1.30
N CYS A 40 -7.64 6.42 -0.24
CA CYS A 40 -6.25 6.75 0.02
C CYS A 40 -5.46 5.53 0.52
N PHE A 41 -4.14 5.59 0.35
CA PHE A 41 -3.20 4.77 1.08
C PHE A 41 -2.67 5.54 2.29
N ARG A 42 -2.53 4.85 3.42
CA ARG A 42 -1.90 5.40 4.61
C ARG A 42 -0.92 4.43 5.21
N TYR A 43 0.13 4.99 5.80
CA TYR A 43 1.30 4.24 6.21
C TYR A 43 1.10 3.63 7.59
N LEU A 44 1.33 2.33 7.70
CA LEU A 44 1.49 1.62 8.93
C LEU A 44 2.89 1.86 9.49
N SER A 45 2.99 1.85 10.80
CA SER A 45 4.26 1.78 11.52
C SER A 45 5.09 0.60 11.00
N ARG A 46 6.41 0.78 10.90
CA ARG A 46 7.33 -0.32 10.56
C ARG A 46 7.76 -1.11 11.80
N ASP A 47 7.76 -0.45 12.95
CA ASP A 47 8.07 -0.98 14.27
C ASP A 47 7.05 -0.44 15.29
N ALA A 48 7.43 0.51 16.16
CA ALA A 48 6.51 1.13 17.10
C ALA A 48 5.78 2.31 16.43
N GLU A 49 4.50 2.49 16.77
CA GLU A 49 3.69 3.61 16.25
C GLU A 49 4.35 4.95 16.54
N SER A 50 4.55 5.72 15.47
CA SER A 50 4.96 7.11 15.49
C SER A 50 3.78 8.01 15.18
N ALA A 51 3.91 9.31 15.50
CA ALA A 51 2.80 10.26 15.35
C ALA A 51 2.33 10.48 13.89
N ARG A 52 3.06 9.97 12.88
CA ARG A 52 2.69 10.06 11.46
C ARG A 52 2.05 8.79 10.92
N ASP A 53 2.16 7.70 11.68
CA ASP A 53 1.60 6.41 11.30
C ASP A 53 0.08 6.44 11.45
N LEU A 54 -0.57 5.61 10.65
CA LEU A 54 -2.00 5.44 10.67
C LEU A 54 -2.45 4.88 12.02
N SER A 55 -3.31 5.63 12.72
CA SER A 55 -3.99 5.15 13.92
C SER A 55 -5.39 4.60 13.60
N ALA A 56 -5.94 3.79 14.50
CA ALA A 56 -7.33 3.31 14.39
C ALA A 56 -8.36 4.45 14.33
N GLN A 57 -8.09 5.57 15.03
CA GLN A 57 -8.94 6.76 15.00
C GLN A 57 -8.89 7.43 13.62
N GLU A 58 -7.69 7.70 13.09
CA GLU A 58 -7.53 8.27 11.75
C GLU A 58 -8.20 7.39 10.70
N ALA A 59 -7.98 6.07 10.74
CA ALA A 59 -8.59 5.14 9.81
C ALA A 59 -10.13 5.18 9.85
N THR A 60 -10.71 5.25 11.05
CA THR A 60 -12.17 5.38 11.22
C THR A 60 -12.69 6.71 10.65
N GLU A 61 -11.97 7.82 10.88
CA GLU A 61 -12.32 9.14 10.34
C GLU A 61 -12.25 9.18 8.80
N ILE A 62 -11.21 8.58 8.21
CA ILE A 62 -11.07 8.43 6.75
C ILE A 62 -12.27 7.65 6.19
N LEU A 63 -12.60 6.50 6.77
CA LEU A 63 -13.70 5.66 6.29
C LEU A 63 -15.05 6.39 6.40
N ASN A 64 -15.29 7.10 7.51
CA ASN A 64 -16.51 7.87 7.72
C ASN A 64 -16.66 9.04 6.73
N SER A 65 -15.56 9.57 6.19
CA SER A 65 -15.62 10.59 5.13
C SER A 65 -16.14 10.07 3.78
N GLY A 66 -16.14 8.74 3.59
CA GLY A 66 -16.50 8.07 2.34
C GLY A 66 -15.31 7.63 1.49
N LEU A 67 -14.08 7.94 1.89
CA LEU A 67 -12.88 7.37 1.27
C LEU A 67 -12.74 5.89 1.63
N ALA A 68 -12.39 5.07 0.63
CA ALA A 68 -11.85 3.75 0.88
C ALA A 68 -10.40 3.82 1.38
N LEU A 69 -9.94 2.81 2.09
CA LEU A 69 -8.63 2.81 2.75
C LEU A 69 -7.89 1.51 2.48
N MET A 70 -6.59 1.63 2.20
CA MET A 70 -5.65 0.51 2.13
C MET A 70 -4.37 0.86 2.91
N PRO A 71 -3.85 -0.05 3.76
CA PRO A 71 -2.61 0.17 4.46
C PRO A 71 -1.38 -0.16 3.61
N VAL A 72 -0.33 0.65 3.74
CA VAL A 72 1.00 0.40 3.18
C VAL A 72 2.03 0.42 4.30
N GLN A 73 3.03 -0.45 4.27
CA GLN A 73 4.12 -0.38 5.24
C GLN A 73 5.12 0.71 4.84
N HIS A 74 5.63 1.48 5.80
CA HIS A 74 6.78 2.35 5.57
C HIS A 74 8.02 1.60 5.08
N VAL A 75 8.67 2.13 4.05
CA VAL A 75 9.97 1.65 3.57
C VAL A 75 11.10 1.94 4.57
N ARG A 76 12.18 1.17 4.47
CA ARG A 76 13.44 1.44 5.17
C ARG A 76 14.15 2.65 4.57
N ALA A 77 14.99 3.31 5.36
CA ALA A 77 15.84 4.39 4.86
C ALA A 77 16.66 3.94 3.64
N PRO A 78 16.82 4.78 2.59
CA PRO A 78 17.55 4.41 1.39
C PRO A 78 18.98 3.91 1.64
N GLY A 79 19.42 2.95 0.84
CA GLY A 79 20.70 2.27 0.97
C GLY A 79 20.67 1.01 1.86
N TRP A 80 19.48 0.51 2.19
CA TRP A 80 19.31 -0.68 3.03
C TRP A 80 19.63 -1.98 2.28
N PHE A 81 20.10 -2.99 3.02
CA PHE A 81 20.43 -4.31 2.48
C PHE A 81 19.33 -5.31 2.83
N PRO A 82 18.52 -5.76 1.86
CA PRO A 82 17.46 -6.74 2.08
C PRO A 82 18.05 -8.09 2.44
N ASN A 83 17.27 -8.85 3.20
CA ASN A 83 17.45 -10.28 3.41
C ASN A 83 16.14 -10.91 3.88
N GLN A 84 16.11 -12.23 3.94
CA GLN A 84 14.95 -13.01 4.36
C GLN A 84 14.45 -12.63 5.76
N ASP A 85 15.33 -12.55 6.76
CA ASP A 85 14.97 -12.25 8.15
C ASP A 85 14.29 -10.87 8.29
N GLN A 86 14.80 -9.88 7.56
CA GLN A 86 14.19 -8.55 7.49
C GLN A 86 12.82 -8.60 6.82
N GLY A 87 12.67 -9.37 5.75
CA GLY A 87 11.39 -9.54 5.06
C GLY A 87 10.33 -10.14 5.98
N GLN A 88 10.72 -11.20 6.71
CA GLN A 88 9.87 -11.83 7.70
C GLN A 88 9.48 -10.85 8.82
N GLN A 89 10.44 -10.14 9.40
CA GLN A 89 10.18 -9.18 10.48
C GLN A 89 9.28 -8.03 10.01
N ASP A 90 9.60 -7.43 8.86
CA ASP A 90 8.86 -6.32 8.30
C ASP A 90 7.43 -6.73 7.93
N GLY A 91 7.25 -7.93 7.36
CA GLY A 91 5.93 -8.47 7.04
C GLY A 91 5.09 -8.80 8.27
N GLN A 92 5.71 -9.36 9.32
CA GLN A 92 5.05 -9.61 10.61
C GLN A 92 4.61 -8.30 11.27
N ASN A 93 5.45 -7.27 11.23
CA ASN A 93 5.11 -5.96 11.75
C ASN A 93 3.99 -5.32 10.94
N ALA A 94 4.04 -5.36 9.61
CA ALA A 94 2.97 -4.84 8.76
C ALA A 94 1.62 -5.54 9.05
N ALA A 95 1.63 -6.86 9.18
CA ALA A 95 0.42 -7.62 9.55
C ALA A 95 -0.09 -7.27 10.96
N THR A 96 0.81 -7.20 11.95
CA THR A 96 0.45 -6.87 13.34
C THR A 96 -0.11 -5.46 13.41
N ASN A 97 0.54 -4.48 12.80
CA ASN A 97 0.12 -3.08 12.82
C ASN A 97 -1.19 -2.89 12.04
N ALA A 98 -1.40 -3.61 10.93
CA ALA A 98 -2.70 -3.62 10.26
C ALA A 98 -3.82 -4.16 11.18
N GLN A 99 -3.56 -5.23 11.94
CA GLN A 99 -4.50 -5.77 12.92
C GLN A 99 -4.74 -4.79 14.07
N GLU A 100 -3.70 -4.11 14.54
CA GLU A 100 -3.76 -3.11 15.62
C GLU A 100 -4.58 -1.87 15.25
N VAL A 101 -4.48 -1.44 13.99
CA VAL A 101 -5.34 -0.39 13.43
C VAL A 101 -6.78 -0.87 13.25
N GLY A 102 -7.00 -2.19 13.12
CA GLY A 102 -8.31 -2.82 13.02
C GLY A 102 -8.71 -3.22 11.60
N PHE A 103 -7.78 -3.33 10.66
CA PHE A 103 -8.12 -3.81 9.32
C PHE A 103 -8.62 -5.26 9.36
N PRO A 104 -9.72 -5.59 8.64
CA PRO A 104 -10.16 -6.96 8.53
C PRO A 104 -9.31 -7.75 7.53
N ALA A 105 -9.30 -9.08 7.69
CA ALA A 105 -8.73 -10.00 6.71
C ALA A 105 -9.29 -9.76 5.29
N GLY A 106 -8.48 -10.03 4.28
CA GLY A 106 -8.82 -9.86 2.87
C GLY A 106 -8.54 -8.47 2.28
N VAL A 107 -8.26 -7.44 3.09
CA VAL A 107 -7.77 -6.17 2.55
C VAL A 107 -6.36 -6.34 1.99
N ASN A 108 -6.00 -5.56 0.96
CA ASN A 108 -4.61 -5.48 0.54
C ASN A 108 -3.76 -4.77 1.60
N VAL A 109 -2.61 -5.36 1.94
CA VAL A 109 -1.53 -4.69 2.67
C VAL A 109 -0.34 -4.60 1.72
N TRP A 110 0.23 -3.40 1.59
CA TRP A 110 1.25 -3.12 0.56
C TRP A 110 2.67 -3.06 1.14
N CYS A 111 3.59 -3.81 0.52
CA CYS A 111 5.02 -3.72 0.76
C CYS A 111 5.61 -2.60 -0.11
N ASP A 112 6.27 -1.63 0.52
CA ASP A 112 7.01 -0.57 -0.17
C ASP A 112 8.44 -1.03 -0.50
N LEU A 113 8.66 -1.43 -1.76
CA LEU A 113 9.97 -1.86 -2.25
C LEU A 113 10.68 -0.74 -3.01
N GLU A 114 11.48 0.03 -2.28
CA GLU A 114 12.35 1.05 -2.87
C GLU A 114 13.62 1.32 -2.06
N GLY A 115 14.54 2.07 -2.66
CA GLY A 115 15.74 2.54 -1.99
C GLY A 115 16.70 1.43 -1.57
N VAL A 116 16.66 0.25 -2.19
CA VAL A 116 17.60 -0.84 -1.89
C VAL A 116 19.02 -0.42 -2.24
N ASN A 117 19.99 -0.85 -1.41
CA ASN A 117 21.40 -0.64 -1.70
C ASN A 117 21.77 -1.20 -3.08
N SER A 118 22.27 -0.35 -3.98
CA SER A 118 22.62 -0.75 -5.36
C SER A 118 23.65 -1.88 -5.49
N THR A 119 24.36 -2.22 -4.41
CA THR A 119 25.33 -3.34 -4.39
C THR A 119 24.72 -4.65 -3.88
N ALA A 120 23.46 -4.65 -3.42
CA ALA A 120 22.74 -5.85 -3.03
C ALA A 120 22.52 -6.78 -4.23
N GLN A 121 22.46 -8.08 -3.96
CA GLN A 121 22.13 -9.08 -4.98
C GLN A 121 20.61 -9.14 -5.17
N ALA A 122 20.15 -9.38 -6.41
CA ALA A 122 18.73 -9.55 -6.70
C ALA A 122 18.09 -10.68 -5.87
N GLN A 123 18.84 -11.76 -5.58
CA GLN A 123 18.34 -12.85 -4.74
C GLN A 123 17.97 -12.37 -3.33
N ASN A 124 18.76 -11.48 -2.73
CA ASN A 124 18.45 -10.94 -1.40
C ASN A 124 17.14 -10.15 -1.38
N VAL A 125 16.82 -9.46 -2.49
CA VAL A 125 15.54 -8.75 -2.65
C VAL A 125 14.40 -9.75 -2.81
N ILE A 126 14.60 -10.81 -3.59
CA ILE A 126 13.61 -11.89 -3.75
C ILE A 126 13.31 -12.53 -2.40
N ASP A 127 14.35 -12.92 -1.64
CA ASP A 127 14.21 -13.57 -0.34
C ASP A 127 13.47 -12.65 0.66
N TYR A 128 13.74 -11.34 0.63
CA TYR A 128 13.01 -10.35 1.43
C TYR A 128 11.52 -10.31 1.04
N CYS A 129 11.24 -10.17 -0.26
CA CYS A 129 9.89 -10.05 -0.77
C CYS A 129 9.03 -11.31 -0.53
N GLU A 130 9.60 -12.51 -0.67
CA GLU A 130 8.91 -13.77 -0.40
C GLU A 130 8.60 -13.95 1.10
N ALA A 131 9.57 -13.67 1.97
CA ALA A 131 9.36 -13.74 3.41
C ALA A 131 8.33 -12.72 3.91
N TRP A 132 8.34 -11.51 3.35
CA TRP A 132 7.33 -10.48 3.63
C TRP A 132 5.94 -10.93 3.18
N TYR A 133 5.84 -11.44 1.95
CA TYR A 133 4.61 -11.96 1.39
C TYR A 133 4.01 -13.04 2.29
N GLU A 134 4.82 -14.02 2.69
CA GLU A 134 4.37 -15.15 3.50
C GLU A 134 3.81 -14.67 4.84
N ALA A 135 4.51 -13.77 5.55
CA ALA A 135 4.07 -13.24 6.82
C ALA A 135 2.71 -12.53 6.73
N VAL A 136 2.51 -11.69 5.71
CA VAL A 136 1.26 -10.94 5.52
C VAL A 136 0.12 -11.85 5.07
N ASN A 137 0.41 -12.81 4.19
CA ASN A 137 -0.58 -13.79 3.71
C ASN A 137 -1.06 -14.71 4.84
N LEU A 138 -0.14 -15.17 5.71
CA LEU A 138 -0.48 -16.01 6.87
C LEU A 138 -1.39 -15.29 7.87
N ALA A 139 -1.31 -13.96 7.95
CA ALA A 139 -2.19 -13.14 8.77
C ALA A 139 -3.60 -12.93 8.18
N GLY A 140 -3.87 -13.46 6.98
CA GLY A 140 -5.17 -13.38 6.30
C GLY A 140 -5.37 -12.14 5.44
N TYR A 141 -4.33 -11.30 5.28
CA TYR A 141 -4.36 -10.17 4.35
C TYR A 141 -3.95 -10.60 2.93
N ILE A 142 -4.17 -9.72 1.95
CA ILE A 142 -3.73 -9.95 0.57
C ILE A 142 -2.46 -9.13 0.32
N PRO A 143 -1.29 -9.75 0.15
CA PRO A 143 -0.05 -9.03 -0.10
C PRO A 143 -0.08 -8.27 -1.44
N GLY A 144 0.24 -6.98 -1.40
CA GLY A 144 0.52 -6.14 -2.58
C GLY A 144 1.96 -5.62 -2.55
N LEU A 145 2.50 -5.30 -3.73
CA LEU A 145 3.86 -4.78 -3.88
C LEU A 145 3.85 -3.42 -4.58
N TYR A 146 4.28 -2.38 -3.87
CA TYR A 146 4.66 -1.12 -4.48
C TYR A 146 6.08 -1.24 -5.06
N VAL A 147 6.21 -0.95 -6.34
CA VAL A 147 7.46 -1.03 -7.09
C VAL A 147 7.99 0.39 -7.25
N GLY A 148 8.90 0.76 -6.36
CA GLY A 148 9.54 2.08 -6.30
C GLY A 148 10.94 2.12 -6.91
N ALA A 149 11.58 3.27 -6.76
CA ALA A 149 12.90 3.50 -7.34
C ALA A 149 13.95 2.62 -6.65
N GLY A 150 14.83 1.98 -7.44
CA GLY A 150 15.92 1.19 -6.87
C GLY A 150 15.48 -0.12 -6.21
N GLY A 151 14.38 -0.75 -6.65
CA GLY A 151 13.99 -2.10 -6.20
C GLY A 151 14.86 -3.25 -6.73
N LEU A 152 15.77 -3.00 -7.68
CA LEU A 152 16.77 -3.93 -8.25
C LEU A 152 16.26 -5.20 -8.95
N LEU A 153 14.96 -5.48 -8.96
CA LEU A 153 14.38 -6.61 -9.67
C LEU A 153 14.02 -6.24 -11.11
N THR A 154 14.17 -7.19 -12.02
CA THR A 154 13.61 -7.10 -13.37
C THR A 154 12.10 -7.34 -13.36
N GLY A 155 11.41 -6.97 -14.44
CA GLY A 155 9.98 -7.25 -14.59
C GLY A 155 9.64 -8.74 -14.46
N GLN A 156 10.48 -9.63 -15.02
CA GLN A 156 10.27 -11.07 -14.92
C GLN A 156 10.42 -11.56 -13.48
N GLN A 157 11.47 -11.13 -12.77
CA GLN A 157 11.65 -11.48 -11.35
C GLN A 157 10.48 -10.98 -10.50
N LEU A 158 10.01 -9.75 -10.75
CA LEU A 158 8.84 -9.23 -10.05
C LEU A 158 7.58 -10.06 -10.31
N TYR A 159 7.40 -10.58 -11.53
CA TYR A 159 6.26 -11.43 -11.90
C TYR A 159 6.36 -12.85 -11.34
N ASP A 160 7.58 -13.37 -11.16
CA ASP A 160 7.82 -14.71 -10.62
C ASP A 160 7.64 -14.76 -9.09
N LEU A 161 7.70 -13.61 -8.41
CA LEU A 161 7.33 -13.48 -7.01
C LEU A 161 5.86 -13.86 -6.77
N PRO A 162 5.48 -14.26 -5.54
CA PRO A 162 4.11 -14.71 -5.24
C PRO A 162 3.03 -13.62 -5.29
N PHE A 163 3.39 -12.34 -5.46
CA PHE A 163 2.44 -11.23 -5.50
C PHE A 163 1.49 -11.29 -6.71
N GLN A 164 0.26 -10.85 -6.50
CA GLN A 164 -0.73 -10.67 -7.57
C GLN A 164 -1.26 -9.23 -7.69
N HIS A 165 -0.84 -8.35 -6.78
CA HIS A 165 -1.29 -6.98 -6.68
C HIS A 165 -0.08 -6.06 -6.73
N TYR A 166 -0.01 -5.19 -7.74
CA TYR A 166 1.15 -4.32 -7.97
C TYR A 166 0.73 -2.86 -8.07
N TRP A 167 1.52 -2.02 -7.42
CA TRP A 167 1.41 -0.57 -7.45
C TRP A 167 2.69 0.01 -8.06
N ARG A 168 2.53 0.81 -9.12
CA ARG A 168 3.65 1.46 -9.81
C ARG A 168 3.91 2.83 -9.19
N SER A 169 5.14 3.07 -8.75
CA SER A 169 5.59 4.41 -8.38
C SER A 169 5.58 5.39 -9.56
N GLN A 170 5.75 6.68 -9.24
CA GLN A 170 5.97 7.73 -10.23
C GLN A 170 7.36 7.67 -10.92
N SER A 171 8.26 6.80 -10.46
CA SER A 171 9.60 6.61 -11.02
C SER A 171 9.62 5.69 -12.25
N ARG A 172 10.75 5.66 -12.97
CA ARG A 172 10.97 4.67 -14.03
C ARG A 172 11.26 3.31 -13.42
N VAL A 173 10.24 2.45 -13.37
CA VAL A 173 10.33 1.06 -12.89
C VAL A 173 9.96 0.04 -13.98
N PRO A 174 10.39 -1.23 -13.87
CA PRO A 174 10.09 -2.25 -14.88
C PRO A 174 8.59 -2.56 -14.96
N ASP A 175 8.06 -2.83 -16.15
CA ASP A 175 6.72 -3.42 -16.27
C ASP A 175 6.66 -4.83 -15.67
N ILE A 176 5.50 -5.23 -15.14
CA ILE A 176 5.20 -6.60 -14.74
C ILE A 176 4.68 -7.38 -15.96
N PRO A 177 5.44 -8.32 -16.56
CA PRO A 177 5.02 -9.03 -17.77
C PRO A 177 3.68 -9.73 -17.57
N THR A 178 2.81 -9.66 -18.58
CA THR A 178 1.48 -10.30 -18.64
C THR A 178 0.44 -9.88 -17.59
N ARG A 179 0.83 -9.29 -16.46
CA ARG A 179 -0.09 -8.80 -15.42
C ARG A 179 -0.19 -7.27 -15.42
N GLY A 180 0.92 -6.54 -15.41
CA GLY A 180 0.89 -5.09 -15.20
C GLY A 180 0.48 -4.72 -13.76
N TYR A 181 -0.06 -3.51 -13.61
CA TYR A 181 -0.31 -2.85 -12.32
C TYR A 181 -1.79 -2.57 -12.10
N GLN A 182 -2.21 -2.60 -10.84
CA GLN A 182 -3.56 -2.26 -10.40
C GLN A 182 -3.65 -0.83 -9.84
N VAL A 183 -2.51 -0.28 -9.42
CA VAL A 183 -2.40 1.08 -8.91
C VAL A 183 -1.28 1.78 -9.66
N ILE A 184 -1.52 3.02 -10.08
CA ILE A 184 -0.53 3.85 -10.76
C ILE A 184 -0.42 5.17 -10.00
N GLN A 185 0.74 5.39 -9.38
CA GLN A 185 1.12 6.68 -8.83
C GLN A 185 1.54 7.61 -9.98
N LEU A 186 0.97 8.82 -10.00
CA LEU A 186 1.18 9.82 -11.02
C LEU A 186 2.27 10.81 -10.60
N PHE A 187 3.09 11.21 -11.56
CA PHE A 187 4.01 12.33 -11.40
C PHE A 187 3.30 13.66 -11.77
N PRO A 188 3.57 14.77 -11.06
CA PRO A 188 4.38 14.88 -9.85
C PRO A 188 3.54 14.72 -8.57
N SER A 189 4.22 14.60 -7.43
CA SER A 189 3.65 14.97 -6.12
C SER A 189 3.12 16.40 -6.15
N ILE A 190 1.98 16.64 -5.51
CA ILE A 190 1.31 17.96 -5.52
C ILE A 190 0.85 18.38 -4.13
N GLN A 191 0.67 19.69 -3.93
CA GLN A 191 0.06 20.24 -2.72
C GLN A 191 -1.46 20.37 -2.91
N ILE A 192 -2.24 19.64 -2.11
CA ILE A 192 -3.71 19.73 -2.07
C ILE A 192 -4.17 19.86 -0.62
N ASN A 193 -5.13 20.76 -0.37
CA ASN A 193 -5.72 20.99 0.97
C ASN A 193 -4.66 21.26 2.07
N GLY A 194 -3.51 21.81 1.69
CA GLY A 194 -2.42 22.15 2.61
C GLY A 194 -1.42 21.02 2.89
N ILE A 195 -1.58 19.83 2.32
CA ILE A 195 -0.64 18.70 2.47
C ILE A 195 -0.03 18.28 1.13
N SER A 196 1.15 17.66 1.18
CA SER A 196 1.75 16.99 0.02
C SER A 196 1.08 15.64 -0.17
N VAL A 197 0.67 15.34 -1.39
CA VAL A 197 0.11 14.05 -1.78
C VAL A 197 0.75 13.56 -3.08
N ASP A 198 0.85 12.24 -3.20
CA ASP A 198 1.07 11.57 -4.46
C ASP A 198 -0.29 11.08 -4.98
N VAL A 199 -0.63 11.41 -6.23
CA VAL A 199 -1.93 11.05 -6.80
C VAL A 199 -1.89 9.65 -7.37
N ASP A 200 -2.84 8.82 -6.99
CA ASP A 200 -2.97 7.45 -7.48
C ASP A 200 -4.21 7.24 -8.32
N ILE A 201 -4.10 6.37 -9.32
CA ILE A 201 -5.24 5.87 -10.08
C ILE A 201 -5.31 4.36 -9.94
N LEU A 202 -6.47 3.86 -9.53
CA LEU A 202 -6.76 2.42 -9.59
C LEU A 202 -7.19 2.00 -10.99
N GLN A 203 -6.80 0.81 -11.38
CA GLN A 203 -7.21 0.16 -12.62
C GLN A 203 -7.22 -1.36 -12.43
N ASN A 204 -7.87 -2.06 -13.35
CA ASN A 204 -7.68 -3.51 -13.41
C ASN A 204 -6.31 -3.80 -14.02
N ASP A 205 -5.64 -4.83 -13.50
CA ASP A 205 -4.45 -5.35 -14.19
C ASP A 205 -4.85 -6.08 -15.49
N LYS A 206 -3.87 -6.44 -16.32
CA LYS A 206 -4.06 -7.12 -17.62
C LYS A 206 -4.66 -8.52 -17.49
N LYS A 207 -4.70 -9.09 -16.28
CA LYS A 207 -5.38 -10.36 -15.95
C LYS A 207 -6.75 -10.14 -15.31
N GLY A 208 -7.20 -8.89 -15.18
CA GLY A 208 -8.48 -8.53 -14.57
C GLY A 208 -8.44 -8.44 -13.04
N GLY A 209 -7.26 -8.52 -12.42
CA GLY A 209 -7.09 -8.39 -10.98
C GLY A 209 -7.39 -6.96 -10.50
N GLN A 210 -7.93 -6.85 -9.29
CA GLN A 210 -8.32 -5.59 -8.65
C GLN A 210 -7.71 -5.51 -7.25
N ALA A 211 -7.31 -4.32 -6.82
CA ALA A 211 -7.00 -4.08 -5.41
C ALA A 211 -8.24 -4.31 -4.53
N GLN A 212 -8.04 -4.78 -3.32
CA GLN A 212 -9.05 -5.02 -2.30
C GLN A 212 -8.89 -3.96 -1.22
N TRP A 213 -9.85 -3.05 -1.16
CA TRP A 213 -9.85 -1.93 -0.21
C TRP A 213 -10.85 -2.15 0.90
N LEU A 214 -10.70 -1.44 2.02
CA LEU A 214 -11.75 -1.32 3.02
C LEU A 214 -12.59 -0.09 2.71
N CYS A 215 -13.91 -0.23 2.64
CA CYS A 215 -14.80 0.91 2.44
C CYS A 215 -16.13 0.75 3.18
N LEU A 216 -16.76 1.86 3.53
CA LEU A 216 -18.13 1.84 4.02
C LEU A 216 -19.11 1.54 2.87
N PRO A 217 -20.20 0.81 3.14
CA PRO A 217 -21.29 0.70 2.20
C PRO A 217 -21.78 2.10 1.82
N ARG A 218 -21.87 2.39 0.52
CA ARG A 218 -22.49 3.65 0.08
C ARG A 218 -23.95 3.61 0.52
N VAL A 219 -24.36 4.55 1.36
CA VAL A 219 -25.78 4.82 1.59
C VAL A 219 -26.30 5.40 0.28
N SER A 220 -27.14 4.62 -0.40
CA SER A 220 -27.80 4.98 -1.66
C SER A 220 -28.69 6.20 -1.54
#